data_AF-A0A8V5G5C1-F1
#
_entry.id   AF-A0A8V5G5C1-F1
#
_cell.length_a   1.000
_cell.length_b   1.000
_cell.length_c   1.000
_cell.angle_alpha   90.00
_cell.angle_beta   90.00
_cell.angle_gamma   90.00
#
_symmetry.space_group_name_H-M   'P 1'
#
loop_
_entity.id
_entity.type
_entity.pdbx_description
1 polymer ?
#
loop_
_entity_poly.entity_id
_entity_poly.type
_entity_poly.pdbx_seq_one_letter_code
_entity_poly.pdbx_strand_id
1 'polypeptide(L)'
;LEKYAKFVKERIEIEQNYAKQLRNLVKKYCPKRSPKDEEPRFTSCIAFFNILNELNDYAGQREVVAEEMGHRVYGELMRYSHDLKTERKMHLQEGRKAQQYLDMCWKQMDNSKKKFERECREAEKAQQSYERLDNDTNATKADVEKAKQQLNLRTHMADENKNEYAAQLQNFNGEQHKHYYIVIPQIYKQLQEMDERRTIKLSECYKGFADSERKVIPIISKCLEGMILAAKSVDEHRDSQLVIDCFKSGFEPPGDFPFEDYSQNIYRTISDGTISTPKQEGMRIDTKTTVGKSKGKLWLFGKKPKGPALEDFSHLPPEQRRKKLQQRIDELNRELQKETDQKDALIKMKDVYEKNPQMGDPSSLQPKLTETMSNMDRLRMEIHKNEKSECNRNTHSKNSLLKLSHSVAQDSVAYCRICLCSRIQSKPFVGQCFQKIASYSIYRND
;
A
#
# COMPACT_ATOMS: atom_id res chain seq x y z
N LEU A 1 7.01 19.81 -17.00
CA LEU A 1 6.46 18.43 -17.03
C LEU A 1 7.19 17.53 -16.02
N GLU A 2 8.43 17.10 -16.28
CA GLU A 2 9.17 16.09 -15.48
C GLU A 2 9.10 16.25 -13.94
N LYS A 3 9.35 17.45 -13.38
CA LYS A 3 9.26 17.69 -11.92
C LYS A 3 7.86 17.37 -11.36
N TYR A 4 6.80 17.66 -12.11
CA TYR A 4 5.42 17.35 -11.71
C TYR A 4 5.13 15.86 -11.89
N ALA A 5 5.59 15.22 -12.97
CA ALA A 5 5.46 13.77 -13.14
C ALA A 5 6.13 13.00 -11.98
N LYS A 6 7.30 13.43 -11.52
CA LYS A 6 7.95 12.86 -10.33
C LYS A 6 7.12 13.05 -9.06
N PHE A 7 6.60 14.25 -8.80
CA PHE A 7 5.69 14.51 -7.66
C PHE A 7 4.44 13.61 -7.70
N VAL A 8 3.81 13.45 -8.87
CA VAL A 8 2.63 12.59 -9.03
C VAL A 8 2.99 11.13 -8.78
N LYS A 9 4.15 10.64 -9.22
CA LYS A 9 4.65 9.29 -8.91
C LYS A 9 4.81 9.06 -7.41
N GLU A 10 5.47 9.98 -6.71
CA GLU A 10 5.64 9.93 -5.25
C GLU A 10 4.28 9.98 -4.52
N ARG A 11 3.32 10.78 -5.01
CA ARG A 11 1.94 10.85 -4.50
C ARG A 11 1.18 9.52 -4.67
N ILE A 12 1.36 8.83 -5.79
CA ILE A 12 0.76 7.51 -6.08
C ILE A 12 1.34 6.44 -5.15
N GLU A 13 2.67 6.43 -4.95
CA GLU A 13 3.35 5.48 -4.07
C GLU A 13 2.90 5.62 -2.61
N ILE A 14 2.70 6.87 -2.14
CA ILE A 14 2.11 7.16 -0.83
C ILE A 14 0.69 6.59 -0.72
N GLU A 15 -0.14 6.76 -1.75
CA GLU A 15 -1.54 6.29 -1.76
C GLU A 15 -1.65 4.76 -1.72
N GLN A 16 -0.88 4.08 -2.58
CA GLN A 16 -0.83 2.62 -2.61
C GLN A 16 -0.35 2.05 -1.27
N ASN A 17 0.63 2.70 -0.63
CA ASN A 17 1.11 2.28 0.68
C ASN A 17 0.09 2.53 1.81
N TYR A 18 -0.69 3.62 1.74
CA TYR A 18 -1.78 3.89 2.69
C TYR A 18 -2.91 2.84 2.56
N ALA A 19 -3.41 2.62 1.35
CA ALA A 19 -4.47 1.64 1.10
C ALA A 19 -4.06 0.20 1.49
N LYS A 20 -2.82 -0.20 1.15
CA LYS A 20 -2.23 -1.47 1.57
C LYS A 20 -2.17 -1.63 3.10
N GLN A 21 -1.85 -0.56 3.84
CA GLN A 21 -1.88 -0.58 5.30
C GLN A 21 -3.31 -0.75 5.85
N LEU A 22 -4.31 -0.09 5.25
CA LEU A 22 -5.72 -0.28 5.63
C LEU A 22 -6.21 -1.72 5.35
N ARG A 23 -5.93 -2.29 4.17
CA ARG A 23 -6.27 -3.70 3.89
C ARG A 23 -5.58 -4.67 4.84
N ASN A 24 -4.32 -4.43 5.18
CA ASN A 24 -3.60 -5.23 6.20
C ASN A 24 -4.22 -5.09 7.59
N LEU A 25 -4.68 -3.88 7.96
CA LEU A 25 -5.37 -3.65 9.22
C LEU A 25 -6.69 -4.43 9.28
N VAL A 26 -7.54 -4.34 8.24
CA VAL A 26 -8.78 -5.12 8.17
C VAL A 26 -8.49 -6.61 8.25
N LYS A 27 -7.54 -7.12 7.45
CA LYS A 27 -7.15 -8.54 7.45
C LYS A 27 -6.63 -9.04 8.80
N LYS A 28 -6.06 -8.16 9.63
CA LYS A 28 -5.58 -8.49 10.99
C LYS A 28 -6.73 -8.66 11.99
N TYR A 29 -7.81 -7.88 11.87
CA TYR A 29 -8.92 -7.86 12.83
C TYR A 29 -10.18 -8.61 12.36
N CYS A 30 -10.28 -8.96 11.07
CA CYS A 30 -11.37 -9.78 10.56
C CYS A 30 -11.42 -11.17 11.23
N PRO A 31 -12.60 -11.65 11.70
CA PRO A 31 -12.73 -12.97 12.31
C PRO A 31 -12.28 -14.09 11.39
N LYS A 32 -11.38 -14.95 11.89
CA LYS A 32 -11.00 -16.20 11.22
C LYS A 32 -12.22 -17.12 11.21
N ARG A 33 -12.87 -17.31 10.06
CA ARG A 33 -14.07 -18.16 9.93
C ARG A 33 -13.75 -19.61 10.33
N SER A 34 -14.18 -19.99 11.52
CA SER A 34 -14.19 -21.37 12.01
C SER A 34 -15.50 -22.04 11.58
N PRO A 35 -15.46 -23.19 10.87
CA PRO A 35 -16.68 -23.94 10.52
C PRO A 35 -17.36 -24.66 11.68
N LYS A 36 -16.87 -24.51 12.92
CA LYS A 36 -17.44 -25.14 14.12
C LYS A 36 -18.13 -24.15 15.06
N ASP A 37 -17.99 -22.86 14.81
CA ASP A 37 -18.52 -21.80 15.69
C ASP A 37 -19.73 -21.14 15.01
N GLU A 38 -20.86 -21.85 14.99
CA GLU A 38 -22.21 -21.27 14.81
C GLU A 38 -22.66 -20.52 16.08
N GLU A 39 -21.73 -19.77 16.68
CA GLU A 39 -21.95 -19.02 17.91
C GLU A 39 -22.90 -17.84 17.63
N PRO A 40 -23.98 -17.65 18.42
CA PRO A 40 -24.92 -16.56 18.22
C PRO A 40 -24.22 -15.20 18.31
N ARG A 41 -24.07 -14.54 17.17
CA ARG A 41 -23.27 -13.32 17.09
C ARG A 41 -24.03 -12.15 17.68
N PHE A 42 -23.55 -11.70 18.83
CA PHE A 42 -23.83 -10.38 19.40
C PHE A 42 -23.79 -9.29 18.31
N THR A 43 -24.80 -8.42 18.30
CA THR A 43 -24.93 -7.30 17.37
C THR A 43 -23.73 -6.37 17.43
N SER A 44 -23.16 -6.18 18.62
CA SER A 44 -21.86 -5.52 18.84
C SER A 44 -20.71 -6.13 18.00
N CYS A 45 -20.60 -7.46 17.93
CA CYS A 45 -19.63 -8.16 17.09
C CYS A 45 -19.95 -8.09 15.59
N ILE A 46 -21.25 -8.09 15.21
CA ILE A 46 -21.69 -7.91 13.83
C ILE A 46 -21.36 -6.49 13.34
N ALA A 47 -21.65 -5.47 14.14
CA ALA A 47 -21.36 -4.08 13.86
C ALA A 47 -19.86 -3.85 13.60
N PHE A 48 -18.99 -4.40 14.46
CA PHE A 48 -17.54 -4.32 14.24
C PHE A 48 -17.10 -5.00 12.93
N PHE A 49 -17.66 -6.17 12.59
CA PHE A 49 -17.37 -6.83 11.32
C PHE A 49 -17.83 -5.99 10.11
N ASN A 50 -18.99 -5.33 10.20
CA ASN A 50 -19.46 -4.43 9.14
C ASN A 50 -18.57 -3.20 8.99
N ILE A 51 -18.11 -2.59 10.08
CA ILE A 51 -17.13 -1.48 10.06
C ILE A 51 -15.82 -1.90 9.38
N LEU A 52 -15.35 -3.15 9.62
CA LEU A 52 -14.16 -3.69 8.94
C LEU A 52 -14.37 -3.87 7.43
N ASN A 53 -15.57 -4.25 6.98
CA ASN A 53 -15.90 -4.36 5.55
C ASN A 53 -15.91 -2.98 4.88
N GLU A 54 -16.58 -1.99 5.47
CA GLU A 54 -16.60 -0.61 4.94
C GLU A 54 -15.19 0.01 4.89
N LEU A 55 -14.30 -0.34 5.84
CA LEU A 55 -12.91 0.10 5.82
C LEU A 55 -12.08 -0.57 4.71
N ASN A 56 -12.40 -1.82 4.35
CA ASN A 56 -11.79 -2.51 3.21
C ASN A 56 -12.21 -1.88 1.87
N ASP A 57 -13.46 -1.43 1.78
CA ASP A 57 -14.00 -0.88 0.54
C ASP A 57 -13.58 0.59 0.37
N TYR A 58 -13.48 1.35 1.47
CA TYR A 58 -12.75 2.62 1.53
C TYR A 58 -11.29 2.45 1.06
N ALA A 59 -10.58 1.42 1.53
CA ALA A 59 -9.21 1.15 1.09
C ALA A 59 -9.14 0.87 -0.43
N GLY A 60 -10.13 0.16 -0.97
CA GLY A 60 -10.28 -0.02 -2.42
C GLY A 60 -10.49 1.29 -3.18
N GLN A 61 -11.26 2.24 -2.64
CA GLN A 61 -11.38 3.56 -3.26
C GLN A 61 -10.05 4.33 -3.27
N ARG A 62 -9.20 4.15 -2.26
CA ARG A 62 -7.85 4.75 -2.25
C ARG A 62 -6.91 4.11 -3.28
N GLU A 63 -7.02 2.80 -3.53
CA GLU A 63 -6.33 2.14 -4.66
C GLU A 63 -6.81 2.72 -6.01
N VAL A 64 -8.11 2.93 -6.20
CA VAL A 64 -8.68 3.55 -7.42
C VAL A 64 -8.16 4.98 -7.65
N VAL A 65 -7.96 5.78 -6.60
CA VAL A 65 -7.30 7.11 -6.74
C VAL A 65 -5.89 6.98 -7.29
N ALA A 66 -5.12 6.02 -6.78
CA ALA A 66 -3.75 5.79 -7.20
C ALA A 66 -3.66 5.33 -8.67
N GLU A 67 -4.57 4.46 -9.10
CA GLU A 67 -4.68 3.99 -10.49
C GLU A 67 -5.12 5.11 -11.45
N GLU A 68 -6.15 5.88 -11.10
CA GLU A 68 -6.64 7.00 -11.92
C GLU A 68 -5.59 8.13 -12.04
N MET A 69 -4.86 8.45 -10.96
CA MET A 69 -3.69 9.35 -11.04
C MET A 69 -2.57 8.75 -11.91
N GLY A 70 -2.31 7.44 -11.79
CA GLY A 70 -1.33 6.71 -12.59
C GLY A 70 -1.60 6.81 -14.09
N HIS A 71 -2.85 6.59 -14.51
CA HIS A 71 -3.23 6.61 -15.91
C HIS A 71 -3.45 8.05 -16.45
N ARG A 72 -4.32 8.84 -15.82
CA ARG A 72 -4.73 10.17 -16.36
C ARG A 72 -3.67 11.25 -16.23
N VAL A 73 -2.79 11.13 -15.23
CA VAL A 73 -1.83 12.19 -14.89
C VAL A 73 -0.41 11.72 -15.18
N TYR A 74 0.07 10.67 -14.51
CA TYR A 74 1.46 10.24 -14.66
C TYR A 74 1.76 9.68 -16.06
N GLY A 75 0.95 8.74 -16.55
CA GLY A 75 1.11 8.13 -17.88
C GLY A 75 1.04 9.16 -19.01
N GLU A 76 0.02 10.02 -19.00
CA GLU A 76 -0.13 11.11 -19.97
C GLU A 76 1.03 12.11 -19.93
N LEU A 77 1.51 12.52 -18.73
CA LEU A 77 2.68 13.39 -18.62
C LEU A 77 3.95 12.76 -19.19
N MET A 78 4.15 11.45 -18.97
CA MET A 78 5.33 10.73 -19.46
C MET A 78 5.31 10.56 -20.98
N ARG A 79 4.16 10.15 -21.55
CA ARG A 79 3.94 10.04 -23.00
C ARG A 79 4.14 11.38 -23.69
N TYR A 80 3.38 12.39 -23.27
CA TYR A 80 3.41 13.71 -23.90
C TYR A 80 4.76 14.44 -23.71
N SER A 81 5.48 14.19 -22.61
CA SER A 81 6.84 14.71 -22.43
C SER A 81 7.90 13.97 -23.26
N HIS A 82 7.59 12.82 -23.86
CA HIS A 82 8.42 12.21 -24.91
C HIS A 82 8.13 12.88 -26.26
N ASP A 83 6.85 12.97 -26.63
CA ASP A 83 6.38 13.57 -27.89
C ASP A 83 6.97 14.99 -28.09
N LEU A 84 6.86 15.84 -27.07
CA LEU A 84 7.41 17.20 -27.05
C LEU A 84 8.95 17.27 -27.17
N LYS A 85 9.69 16.27 -26.68
CA LYS A 85 11.16 16.24 -26.84
C LYS A 85 11.54 16.00 -28.30
N THR A 86 10.77 15.17 -29.00
CA THR A 86 10.93 14.90 -30.43
C THR A 86 10.50 16.10 -31.28
N GLU A 87 9.33 16.69 -31.01
CA GLU A 87 8.83 17.90 -31.67
C GLU A 87 9.80 19.08 -31.51
N ARG A 88 10.25 19.36 -30.28
CA ARG A 88 11.25 20.41 -30.03
C ARG A 88 12.58 20.16 -30.74
N LYS A 89 13.01 18.88 -30.86
CA LYS A 89 14.24 18.51 -31.59
C LYS A 89 14.11 18.76 -33.08
N MET A 90 12.91 18.56 -33.65
CA MET A 90 12.58 18.83 -35.06
C MET A 90 12.70 20.32 -35.37
N HIS A 91 11.95 21.18 -34.67
CA HIS A 91 11.97 22.64 -34.92
C HIS A 91 13.36 23.27 -34.69
N LEU A 92 14.10 22.80 -33.69
CA LEU A 92 15.49 23.24 -33.50
C LEU A 92 16.44 22.73 -34.59
N GLN A 93 16.12 21.64 -35.29
CA GLN A 93 16.86 21.19 -36.47
C GLN A 93 16.48 21.98 -37.73
N GLU A 94 15.23 22.41 -37.86
CA GLU A 94 14.76 23.30 -38.93
C GLU A 94 15.46 24.67 -38.82
N GLY A 95 15.53 25.25 -37.61
CA GLY A 95 16.32 26.46 -37.36
C GLY A 95 17.80 26.31 -37.71
N ARG A 96 18.43 25.16 -37.40
CA ARG A 96 19.81 24.86 -37.81
C ARG A 96 19.96 24.77 -39.33
N LYS A 97 19.03 24.11 -40.03
CA LYS A 97 19.03 24.04 -41.51
C LYS A 97 18.90 25.44 -42.13
N ALA A 98 18.00 26.28 -41.61
CA ALA A 98 17.79 27.64 -42.10
C ALA A 98 19.03 28.53 -41.94
N GLN A 99 19.76 28.41 -40.81
CA GLN A 99 21.04 29.10 -40.62
C GLN A 99 22.12 28.55 -41.56
N GLN A 100 22.27 27.22 -41.66
CA GLN A 100 23.27 26.59 -42.54
C GLN A 100 23.06 26.95 -44.01
N TYR A 101 21.82 27.13 -44.45
CA TYR A 101 21.49 27.62 -45.79
C TYR A 101 21.91 29.08 -46.00
N LEU A 102 21.57 29.98 -45.06
CA LEU A 102 22.00 31.39 -45.16
C LEU A 102 23.52 31.54 -45.12
N ASP A 103 24.21 30.77 -44.26
CA ASP A 103 25.67 30.71 -44.17
C ASP A 103 26.31 30.22 -45.49
N MET A 104 25.63 29.34 -46.23
CA MET A 104 26.07 28.86 -47.54
C MET A 104 25.91 29.95 -48.61
N CYS A 105 24.75 30.60 -48.69
CA CYS A 105 24.51 31.71 -49.61
C CYS A 105 25.48 32.88 -49.33
N TRP A 106 25.76 33.19 -48.06
CA TRP A 106 26.75 34.18 -47.68
C TRP A 106 28.15 33.83 -48.20
N LYS A 107 28.59 32.57 -48.07
CA LYS A 107 29.88 32.10 -48.59
C LYS A 107 29.97 32.17 -50.12
N GLN A 108 28.88 31.92 -50.84
CA GLN A 108 28.84 32.05 -52.31
C GLN A 108 29.03 33.52 -52.74
N MET A 109 28.35 34.45 -52.07
CA MET A 109 28.49 35.89 -52.27
C MET A 109 29.89 36.42 -51.86
N ASP A 110 30.41 36.01 -50.71
CA ASP A 110 31.75 36.40 -50.23
C ASP A 110 32.88 35.86 -51.11
N ASN A 111 32.75 34.63 -51.62
CA ASN A 111 33.71 34.06 -52.57
C ASN A 111 33.68 34.75 -53.94
N SER A 112 32.51 35.07 -54.48
CA SER A 112 32.40 35.81 -55.76
C SER A 112 32.93 37.24 -55.61
N LYS A 113 32.66 37.92 -54.49
CA LYS A 113 33.26 39.22 -54.14
C LYS A 113 34.79 39.16 -54.16
N LYS A 114 35.38 38.20 -53.46
CA LYS A 114 36.85 38.01 -53.38
C LYS A 114 37.48 37.67 -54.74
N LYS A 115 36.74 36.96 -55.61
CA LYS A 115 37.16 36.68 -56.98
C LYS A 115 37.17 37.96 -57.83
N PHE A 116 36.09 38.75 -57.77
CA PHE A 116 36.00 40.06 -58.44
C PHE A 116 37.09 41.03 -57.95
N GLU A 117 37.28 41.17 -56.63
CA GLU A 117 38.36 41.96 -56.03
C GLU A 117 39.77 41.53 -56.47
N ARG A 118 39.96 40.28 -56.92
CA ARG A 118 41.24 39.79 -57.46
C ARG A 118 41.38 40.14 -58.94
N GLU A 119 40.38 39.86 -59.75
CA GLU A 119 40.45 40.14 -61.20
C GLU A 119 40.57 41.65 -61.48
N CYS A 120 39.94 42.53 -60.67
CA CYS A 120 40.19 43.97 -60.72
C CYS A 120 41.68 44.32 -60.54
N ARG A 121 42.35 43.74 -59.53
CA ARG A 121 43.78 43.97 -59.30
C ARG A 121 44.67 43.42 -60.41
N GLU A 122 44.26 42.38 -61.13
CA GLU A 122 44.97 41.92 -62.33
C GLU A 122 44.69 42.80 -63.56
N ALA A 123 43.52 43.43 -63.66
CA ALA A 123 43.21 44.44 -64.68
C ALA A 123 44.00 45.75 -64.42
N GLU A 124 44.04 46.24 -63.18
CA GLU A 124 44.84 47.41 -62.76
C GLU A 124 46.33 47.23 -63.10
N LYS A 125 46.90 46.04 -62.83
CA LYS A 125 48.29 45.71 -63.23
C LYS A 125 48.48 45.70 -64.75
N ALA A 126 47.54 45.12 -65.49
CA ALA A 126 47.60 45.09 -66.95
C ALA A 126 47.49 46.51 -67.54
N GLN A 127 46.66 47.37 -66.95
CA GLN A 127 46.53 48.78 -67.31
C GLN A 127 47.84 49.52 -67.08
N GLN A 128 48.41 49.46 -65.87
CA GLN A 128 49.71 50.08 -65.57
C GLN A 128 50.85 49.56 -66.46
N SER A 129 50.78 48.29 -66.90
CA SER A 129 51.77 47.72 -67.81
C SER A 129 51.57 48.17 -69.26
N TYR A 130 50.33 48.36 -69.70
CA TYR A 130 50.02 48.96 -71.00
C TYR A 130 50.43 50.44 -71.02
N GLU A 131 49.98 51.23 -70.05
CA GLU A 131 50.32 52.66 -69.91
C GLU A 131 51.84 52.90 -69.87
N ARG A 132 52.61 52.03 -69.20
CA ARG A 132 54.08 52.13 -69.18
C ARG A 132 54.71 51.89 -70.56
N LEU A 133 54.20 50.93 -71.33
CA LEU A 133 54.75 50.60 -72.66
C LEU A 133 54.29 51.58 -73.74
N ASP A 134 53.04 52.05 -73.68
CA ASP A 134 52.47 53.04 -74.61
C ASP A 134 53.18 54.40 -74.51
N ASN A 135 53.69 54.75 -73.32
CA ASN A 135 54.50 55.95 -73.07
C ASN A 135 56.03 55.75 -73.19
N ASP A 136 56.53 54.53 -73.41
CA ASP A 136 57.98 54.29 -73.59
C ASP A 136 58.38 54.49 -75.06
N THR A 137 59.14 55.55 -75.33
CA THR A 137 59.68 55.88 -76.66
C THR A 137 60.56 54.80 -77.28
N ASN A 138 60.99 53.80 -76.50
CA ASN A 138 61.83 52.69 -76.93
C ASN A 138 61.05 51.38 -77.14
N ALA A 139 59.77 51.31 -76.76
CA ALA A 139 58.94 50.11 -76.89
C ALA A 139 58.55 49.84 -78.35
N THR A 140 58.44 48.56 -78.74
CA THR A 140 57.98 48.22 -80.08
C THR A 140 56.45 48.28 -80.17
N LYS A 141 55.92 48.63 -81.35
CA LYS A 141 54.48 48.61 -81.61
C LYS A 141 53.83 47.25 -81.36
N ALA A 142 54.59 46.16 -81.49
CA ALA A 142 54.12 44.81 -81.20
C ALA A 142 53.96 44.55 -79.69
N ASP A 143 54.87 45.07 -78.87
CA ASP A 143 54.80 44.94 -77.40
C ASP A 143 53.66 45.78 -76.81
N VAL A 144 53.46 47.00 -77.33
CA VAL A 144 52.35 47.88 -76.94
C VAL A 144 50.99 47.23 -77.28
N GLU A 145 50.81 46.74 -78.51
CA GLU A 145 49.56 46.08 -78.92
C GLU A 145 49.32 44.77 -78.17
N LYS A 146 50.38 44.00 -77.86
CA LYS A 146 50.30 42.81 -76.99
C LYS A 146 49.87 43.16 -75.56
N ALA A 147 50.40 44.25 -74.98
CA ALA A 147 50.00 44.73 -73.66
C ALA A 147 48.53 45.20 -73.65
N LYS A 148 48.09 45.89 -74.71
CA LYS A 148 46.71 46.33 -74.93
C LYS A 148 45.73 45.16 -75.06
N GLN A 149 46.09 44.11 -75.79
CA GLN A 149 45.29 42.87 -75.86
C GLN A 149 45.20 42.19 -74.48
N GLN A 150 46.28 42.16 -73.71
CA GLN A 150 46.29 41.64 -72.35
C GLN A 150 45.42 42.48 -71.39
N LEU A 151 45.40 43.81 -71.54
CA LEU A 151 44.50 44.72 -70.82
C LEU A 151 43.02 44.46 -71.16
N ASN A 152 42.67 44.38 -72.45
CA ASN A 152 41.32 44.11 -72.91
C ASN A 152 40.79 42.79 -72.33
N LEU A 153 41.60 41.72 -72.37
CA LEU A 153 41.28 40.42 -71.79
C LEU A 153 41.04 40.51 -70.27
N ARG A 154 41.90 41.20 -69.51
CA ARG A 154 41.71 41.35 -68.05
C ARG A 154 40.50 42.20 -67.69
N THR A 155 40.21 43.22 -68.49
CA THR A 155 39.04 44.09 -68.30
C THR A 155 37.74 43.29 -68.49
N HIS A 156 37.64 42.50 -69.57
CA HIS A 156 36.52 41.59 -69.79
C HIS A 156 36.34 40.60 -68.63
N MET A 157 37.42 39.94 -68.20
CA MET A 157 37.38 39.04 -67.05
C MET A 157 36.93 39.74 -65.76
N ALA A 158 37.32 41.00 -65.52
CA ALA A 158 36.88 41.76 -64.36
C ALA A 158 35.36 42.06 -64.42
N ASP A 159 34.83 42.48 -65.56
CA ASP A 159 33.39 42.74 -65.75
C ASP A 159 32.53 41.45 -65.71
N GLU A 160 33.03 40.31 -66.20
CA GLU A 160 32.35 39.01 -66.01
C GLU A 160 32.20 38.67 -64.53
N ASN A 161 33.26 38.86 -63.74
CA ASN A 161 33.25 38.56 -62.31
C ASN A 161 32.48 39.59 -61.46
N LYS A 162 32.38 40.83 -61.94
CA LYS A 162 31.50 41.89 -61.42
C LYS A 162 30.03 41.50 -61.56
N ASN A 163 29.64 40.97 -62.72
CA ASN A 163 28.28 40.53 -63.00
C ASN A 163 27.90 39.30 -62.16
N GLU A 164 28.81 38.32 -62.04
CA GLU A 164 28.65 37.19 -61.11
C GLU A 164 28.48 37.65 -59.66
N TYR A 165 29.35 38.55 -59.17
CA TYR A 165 29.24 39.09 -57.81
C TYR A 165 27.91 39.85 -57.60
N ALA A 166 27.47 40.66 -58.57
CA ALA A 166 26.20 41.37 -58.49
C ALA A 166 25.00 40.41 -58.39
N ALA A 167 25.00 39.33 -59.17
CA ALA A 167 23.97 38.29 -59.13
C ALA A 167 23.96 37.55 -57.77
N GLN A 168 25.13 37.15 -57.27
CA GLN A 168 25.24 36.48 -55.96
C GLN A 168 24.88 37.41 -54.79
N LEU A 169 25.15 38.72 -54.89
CA LEU A 169 24.75 39.72 -53.91
C LEU A 169 23.23 39.92 -53.90
N GLN A 170 22.59 40.02 -55.06
CA GLN A 170 21.13 40.10 -55.16
C GLN A 170 20.46 38.85 -54.60
N ASN A 171 20.97 37.66 -54.94
CA ASN A 171 20.52 36.37 -54.41
C ASN A 171 20.64 36.32 -52.88
N PHE A 172 21.83 36.62 -52.34
CA PHE A 172 22.06 36.62 -50.90
C PHE A 172 21.14 37.62 -50.15
N ASN A 173 20.94 38.82 -50.67
CA ASN A 173 20.04 39.81 -50.05
C ASN A 173 18.58 39.32 -50.04
N GLY A 174 18.15 38.64 -51.11
CA GLY A 174 16.83 38.00 -51.19
C GLY A 174 16.65 36.88 -50.16
N GLU A 175 17.61 35.96 -50.06
CA GLU A 175 17.56 34.86 -49.08
C GLU A 175 17.74 35.35 -47.64
N GLN A 176 18.54 36.40 -47.40
CA GLN A 176 18.65 37.06 -46.09
C GLN A 176 17.30 37.65 -45.66
N HIS A 177 16.60 38.34 -46.57
CA HIS A 177 15.28 38.88 -46.28
C HIS A 177 14.27 37.77 -45.96
N LYS A 178 14.18 36.73 -46.81
CA LYS A 178 13.33 35.54 -46.56
C LYS A 178 13.65 34.88 -45.23
N HIS A 179 14.93 34.72 -44.89
CA HIS A 179 15.37 34.09 -43.64
C HIS A 179 14.83 34.85 -42.42
N TYR A 180 15.04 36.17 -42.33
CA TYR A 180 14.65 36.94 -41.14
C TYR A 180 13.18 37.35 -41.08
N TYR A 181 12.51 37.57 -42.22
CA TYR A 181 11.12 38.05 -42.24
C TYR A 181 10.07 36.95 -42.49
N ILE A 182 10.47 35.74 -42.89
CA ILE A 182 9.55 34.62 -43.16
C ILE A 182 9.97 33.36 -42.39
N VAL A 183 11.18 32.84 -42.62
CA VAL A 183 11.59 31.50 -42.15
C VAL A 183 11.78 31.44 -40.64
N ILE A 184 12.56 32.35 -40.06
CA ILE A 184 12.80 32.38 -38.61
C ILE A 184 11.51 32.70 -37.81
N PRO A 185 10.68 33.69 -38.20
CA PRO A 185 9.37 33.92 -37.56
C PRO A 185 8.47 32.67 -37.57
N GLN A 186 8.41 31.94 -38.67
CA GLN A 186 7.59 30.71 -38.75
C GLN A 186 8.09 29.60 -37.82
N ILE A 187 9.41 29.38 -37.74
CA ILE A 187 10.01 28.39 -36.83
C ILE A 187 9.81 28.78 -35.35
N TYR A 188 9.89 30.08 -35.04
CA TYR A 188 9.63 30.58 -33.68
C TYR A 188 8.14 30.49 -33.32
N LYS A 189 7.23 30.73 -34.27
CA LYS A 189 5.78 30.52 -34.08
C LYS A 189 5.47 29.05 -33.75
N GLN A 190 6.05 28.10 -34.49
CA GLN A 190 5.88 26.66 -34.19
C GLN A 190 6.40 26.28 -32.80
N LEU A 191 7.56 26.81 -32.40
CA LEU A 191 8.11 26.61 -31.05
C LEU A 191 7.25 27.25 -29.94
N GLN A 192 6.60 28.38 -30.22
CA GLN A 192 5.65 29.03 -29.31
C GLN A 192 4.37 28.20 -29.17
N GLU A 193 3.72 27.83 -30.28
CA GLU A 193 2.51 26.99 -30.31
C GLU A 193 2.74 25.63 -29.61
N MET A 194 3.96 25.10 -29.68
CA MET A 194 4.38 23.89 -28.94
C MET A 194 4.46 24.14 -27.42
N ASP A 195 5.02 25.26 -26.97
CA ASP A 195 5.16 25.56 -25.53
C ASP A 195 3.85 26.05 -24.88
N GLU A 196 2.96 26.65 -25.66
CA GLU A 196 1.58 26.96 -25.29
C GLU A 196 0.77 25.67 -25.12
N ARG A 197 0.80 24.75 -26.10
CA ARG A 197 0.23 23.39 -25.95
C ARG A 197 0.79 22.66 -24.72
N ARG A 198 2.10 22.74 -24.48
CA ARG A 198 2.76 22.17 -23.29
C ARG A 198 2.16 22.72 -22.00
N THR A 199 1.80 24.00 -21.97
CA THR A 199 1.24 24.69 -20.80
C THR A 199 -0.22 24.34 -20.59
N ILE A 200 -1.03 24.29 -21.66
CA ILE A 200 -2.42 23.84 -21.62
C ILE A 200 -2.50 22.40 -21.10
N LYS A 201 -1.72 21.46 -21.68
CA LYS A 201 -1.71 20.05 -21.26
C LYS A 201 -1.22 19.85 -19.81
N LEU A 202 -0.32 20.71 -19.33
CA LEU A 202 0.06 20.70 -17.92
C LEU A 202 -1.11 21.14 -17.01
N SER A 203 -1.90 22.14 -17.42
CA SER A 203 -3.12 22.55 -16.72
C SER A 203 -4.20 21.46 -16.72
N GLU A 204 -4.37 20.73 -17.83
CA GLU A 204 -5.22 19.53 -17.87
C GLU A 204 -4.77 18.47 -16.85
N CYS A 205 -3.46 18.20 -16.75
CA CYS A 205 -2.91 17.25 -15.79
C CYS A 205 -2.97 17.74 -14.33
N TYR A 206 -3.03 19.06 -14.06
CA TYR A 206 -3.36 19.58 -12.73
C TYR A 206 -4.84 19.36 -12.38
N LYS A 207 -5.75 19.61 -13.33
CA LYS A 207 -7.19 19.34 -13.14
C LYS A 207 -7.46 17.85 -12.94
N GLY A 208 -6.87 16.99 -13.79
CA GLY A 208 -7.02 15.53 -13.72
C GLY A 208 -6.60 14.94 -12.37
N PHE A 209 -5.57 15.49 -11.73
CA PHE A 209 -5.13 15.09 -10.40
C PHE A 209 -6.18 15.37 -9.32
N ALA A 210 -6.81 16.55 -9.34
CA ALA A 210 -7.91 16.88 -8.44
C ALA A 210 -9.18 16.06 -8.74
N ASP A 211 -9.45 15.80 -10.02
CA ASP A 211 -10.59 14.98 -10.44
C ASP A 211 -10.45 13.50 -10.04
N SER A 212 -9.23 12.94 -9.97
CA SER A 212 -8.99 11.58 -9.42
C SER A 212 -9.43 11.45 -7.96
N GLU A 213 -9.11 12.43 -7.11
CA GLU A 213 -9.58 12.47 -5.70
C GLU A 213 -11.09 12.71 -5.64
N ARG A 214 -11.59 13.69 -6.41
CA ARG A 214 -13.00 14.10 -6.39
C ARG A 214 -13.95 12.99 -6.82
N LYS A 215 -13.52 12.12 -7.74
CA LYS A 215 -14.32 10.99 -8.27
C LYS A 215 -14.71 9.98 -7.19
N VAL A 216 -13.87 9.73 -6.18
CA VAL A 216 -14.13 8.70 -5.16
C VAL A 216 -14.91 9.20 -3.94
N ILE A 217 -15.05 10.52 -3.77
CA ILE A 217 -15.72 11.13 -2.61
C ILE A 217 -17.11 10.51 -2.33
N PRO A 218 -18.02 10.32 -3.32
CA PRO A 218 -19.36 9.78 -3.02
C PRO A 218 -19.33 8.34 -2.46
N ILE A 219 -18.37 7.51 -2.88
CA ILE A 219 -18.23 6.14 -2.39
C ILE A 219 -17.56 6.13 -1.01
N ILE A 220 -16.59 7.02 -0.78
CA ILE A 220 -16.00 7.25 0.54
C ILE A 220 -17.05 7.71 1.55
N SER A 221 -17.92 8.66 1.18
CA SER A 221 -19.05 9.09 2.03
C SER A 221 -19.97 7.93 2.37
N LYS A 222 -20.35 7.10 1.37
CA LYS A 222 -21.15 5.89 1.60
C LYS A 222 -20.49 4.92 2.60
N CYS A 223 -19.18 4.69 2.52
CA CYS A 223 -18.50 3.81 3.47
C CYS A 223 -18.51 4.37 4.91
N LEU A 224 -18.34 5.69 5.06
CA LEU A 224 -18.46 6.36 6.36
C LEU A 224 -19.89 6.29 6.91
N GLU A 225 -20.91 6.46 6.06
CA GLU A 225 -22.32 6.25 6.42
C GLU A 225 -22.59 4.79 6.83
N GLY A 226 -22.02 3.82 6.12
CA GLY A 226 -22.10 2.39 6.46
C GLY A 226 -21.51 2.07 7.84
N MET A 227 -20.38 2.67 8.20
CA MET A 227 -19.81 2.55 9.55
C MET A 227 -20.74 3.13 10.63
N ILE A 228 -21.37 4.28 10.36
CA ILE A 228 -22.33 4.91 11.27
C ILE A 228 -23.60 4.06 11.42
N LEU A 229 -24.09 3.45 10.34
CA LEU A 229 -25.25 2.55 10.37
C LEU A 229 -24.93 1.24 11.10
N ALA A 230 -23.72 0.69 10.91
CA ALA A 230 -23.26 -0.47 11.67
C ALA A 230 -23.20 -0.16 13.18
N ALA A 231 -22.64 0.97 13.59
CA ALA A 231 -22.64 1.41 14.99
C ALA A 231 -24.07 1.57 15.57
N LYS A 232 -25.03 2.05 14.76
CA LYS A 232 -26.46 2.15 15.13
C LYS A 232 -27.22 0.81 15.14
N SER A 233 -26.61 -0.28 14.67
CA SER A 233 -27.22 -1.62 14.66
C SER A 233 -26.90 -2.47 15.90
N VAL A 234 -26.12 -1.93 16.83
CA VAL A 234 -25.90 -2.55 18.15
C VAL A 234 -27.15 -2.39 18.99
N ASP A 235 -27.58 -3.47 19.64
CA ASP A 235 -28.84 -3.59 20.37
C ASP A 235 -28.56 -4.36 21.67
N GLU A 236 -28.42 -3.63 22.77
CA GLU A 236 -28.08 -4.17 24.09
C GLU A 236 -29.16 -5.10 24.66
N HIS A 237 -30.42 -4.94 24.25
CA HIS A 237 -31.51 -5.80 24.66
C HIS A 237 -31.50 -7.13 23.89
N ARG A 238 -31.25 -7.10 22.58
CA ARG A 238 -31.01 -8.33 21.79
C ARG A 238 -29.75 -9.05 22.26
N ASP A 239 -28.65 -8.33 22.49
CA ASP A 239 -27.41 -8.95 22.97
C ASP A 239 -27.61 -9.57 24.36
N SER A 240 -28.34 -8.91 25.27
CA SER A 240 -28.70 -9.49 26.58
C SER A 240 -29.61 -10.71 26.46
N GLN A 241 -30.58 -10.70 25.55
CA GLN A 241 -31.45 -11.84 25.31
C GLN A 241 -30.68 -13.04 24.74
N LEU A 242 -29.68 -12.81 23.88
CA LEU A 242 -28.77 -13.87 23.42
C LEU A 242 -27.96 -14.48 24.57
N VAL A 243 -27.51 -13.69 25.57
CA VAL A 243 -26.89 -14.25 26.79
C VAL A 243 -27.87 -15.16 27.52
N ILE A 244 -29.12 -14.72 27.72
CA ILE A 244 -30.15 -15.54 28.39
C ILE A 244 -30.40 -16.83 27.61
N ASP A 245 -30.53 -16.76 26.28
CA ASP A 245 -30.81 -17.94 25.46
C ASP A 245 -29.64 -18.93 25.38
N CYS A 246 -28.39 -18.46 25.44
CA CYS A 246 -27.20 -19.31 25.49
C CYS A 246 -26.93 -19.94 26.88
N PHE A 247 -27.28 -19.25 27.97
CA PHE A 247 -26.88 -19.66 29.34
C PHE A 247 -28.04 -20.04 30.27
N LYS A 248 -29.30 -19.95 29.83
CA LYS A 248 -30.45 -20.46 30.60
C LYS A 248 -30.30 -21.95 30.87
N SER A 249 -30.30 -22.30 32.16
CA SER A 249 -30.04 -23.67 32.63
C SER A 249 -31.20 -24.65 32.43
N GLY A 250 -32.41 -24.14 32.15
CA GLY A 250 -33.64 -24.94 32.13
C GLY A 250 -34.12 -25.38 33.53
N PHE A 251 -33.45 -24.97 34.61
CA PHE A 251 -33.94 -25.22 35.97
C PHE A 251 -35.03 -24.22 36.34
N GLU A 252 -36.17 -24.72 36.79
CA GLU A 252 -37.18 -23.92 37.48
C GLU A 252 -36.67 -23.51 38.87
N PRO A 253 -37.08 -22.35 39.41
CA PRO A 253 -36.81 -21.99 40.80
C PRO A 253 -37.36 -23.06 41.76
N PRO A 254 -36.66 -23.38 42.87
CA PRO A 254 -37.21 -24.25 43.89
C PRO A 254 -38.53 -23.69 44.43
N GLY A 255 -39.59 -24.50 44.40
CA GLY A 255 -40.86 -24.17 45.06
C GLY A 255 -40.74 -24.19 46.58
N ASP A 256 -41.75 -23.65 47.26
CA ASP A 256 -41.81 -23.61 48.71
C ASP A 256 -41.69 -25.00 49.34
N PHE A 257 -40.96 -25.09 50.46
CA PHE A 257 -40.85 -26.34 51.21
C PHE A 257 -42.22 -26.74 51.78
N PRO A 258 -42.71 -27.97 51.54
CA PRO A 258 -43.97 -28.43 52.09
C PRO A 258 -43.88 -28.55 53.61
N PHE A 259 -44.98 -28.26 54.31
CA PHE A 259 -45.06 -28.48 55.75
C PHE A 259 -45.10 -29.98 56.07
N GLU A 260 -44.06 -30.47 56.72
CA GLU A 260 -43.97 -31.86 57.19
C GLU A 260 -44.74 -32.04 58.51
N ASP A 261 -45.99 -32.46 58.42
CA ASP A 261 -46.82 -32.75 59.59
C ASP A 261 -46.47 -34.10 60.24
N TYR A 262 -45.52 -34.07 61.17
CA TYR A 262 -45.11 -35.23 61.96
C TYR A 262 -46.21 -35.74 62.94
N SER A 263 -47.30 -34.98 63.17
CA SER A 263 -48.33 -35.37 64.15
C SER A 263 -49.22 -36.54 63.70
N GLN A 264 -49.30 -36.79 62.39
CA GLN A 264 -50.15 -37.86 61.82
C GLN A 264 -49.73 -39.28 62.26
N ASN A 265 -48.47 -39.45 62.68
CA ASN A 265 -47.97 -40.71 63.23
C ASN A 265 -48.29 -40.90 64.73
N ILE A 266 -48.76 -39.87 65.44
CA ILE A 266 -49.12 -39.95 66.86
C ILE A 266 -50.52 -40.57 67.04
N TYR A 267 -51.40 -40.42 66.05
CA TYR A 267 -52.82 -40.82 66.11
C TYR A 267 -53.20 -41.93 65.12
N ARG A 268 -52.29 -42.86 64.78
CA ARG A 268 -52.56 -43.94 63.81
C ARG A 268 -52.36 -45.36 64.34
N THR A 269 -53.09 -45.70 65.40
CA THR A 269 -53.44 -47.08 65.72
C THR A 269 -54.95 -47.23 65.92
N ILE A 270 -55.45 -48.44 65.63
CA ILE A 270 -56.84 -48.91 65.77
C ILE A 270 -57.81 -48.40 64.67
N SER A 271 -58.55 -49.38 64.16
CA SER A 271 -59.49 -49.45 63.05
C SER A 271 -60.74 -48.55 63.25
N ASP A 272 -61.59 -48.25 62.26
CA ASP A 272 -62.30 -49.21 61.38
C ASP A 272 -62.49 -48.76 59.92
N GLY A 273 -63.06 -49.65 59.10
CA GLY A 273 -63.40 -49.39 57.69
C GLY A 273 -64.84 -49.76 57.36
N THR A 274 -65.35 -49.23 56.24
CA THR A 274 -66.66 -49.61 55.66
C THR A 274 -66.63 -49.58 54.14
N ILE A 275 -67.52 -50.37 53.53
CA ILE A 275 -67.64 -50.60 52.09
C ILE A 275 -68.68 -49.63 51.50
N SER A 276 -68.44 -49.10 50.29
CA SER A 276 -69.51 -48.79 49.31
C SER A 276 -68.99 -48.50 47.90
N THR A 277 -69.74 -48.96 46.90
CA THR A 277 -69.64 -48.70 45.43
C THR A 277 -71.06 -48.89 44.84
N PRO A 278 -71.34 -48.66 43.54
CA PRO A 278 -70.73 -47.78 42.53
C PRO A 278 -71.77 -46.80 41.90
N LYS A 279 -71.36 -45.96 40.93
CA LYS A 279 -72.22 -45.56 39.79
C LYS A 279 -71.39 -45.11 38.58
N GLN A 280 -72.05 -44.87 37.44
CA GLN A 280 -71.51 -45.01 36.08
C GLN A 280 -71.97 -43.87 35.15
N GLU A 281 -71.39 -43.84 33.94
CA GLU A 281 -71.70 -43.02 32.75
C GLU A 281 -70.92 -41.69 32.62
N GLY A 282 -70.25 -41.39 31.50
CA GLY A 282 -70.01 -42.25 30.32
C GLY A 282 -68.98 -41.72 29.32
N MET A 283 -68.49 -42.64 28.47
CA MET A 283 -68.22 -42.53 27.02
C MET A 283 -67.53 -41.26 26.43
N ARG A 284 -66.56 -41.35 25.50
CA ARG A 284 -66.17 -42.46 24.59
C ARG A 284 -64.72 -42.29 24.04
N ILE A 285 -64.00 -43.43 23.89
CA ILE A 285 -63.28 -43.94 22.69
C ILE A 285 -62.30 -42.99 21.95
N ASP A 286 -61.04 -43.35 21.59
CA ASP A 286 -60.09 -44.46 21.89
C ASP A 286 -58.67 -43.98 21.40
N THR A 287 -57.55 -44.68 21.10
CA THR A 287 -57.20 -46.10 20.91
C THR A 287 -55.69 -46.42 21.02
N LYS A 288 -55.39 -47.72 21.15
CA LYS A 288 -54.16 -48.50 20.83
C LYS A 288 -52.74 -48.07 21.25
N THR A 289 -52.24 -48.75 22.30
CA THR A 289 -51.06 -49.70 22.34
C THR A 289 -49.65 -49.24 21.88
N THR A 290 -48.52 -49.75 22.42
CA THR A 290 -48.23 -51.11 22.95
C THR A 290 -47.26 -51.19 24.16
N VAL A 291 -47.61 -52.06 25.12
CA VAL A 291 -46.75 -53.08 25.82
C VAL A 291 -45.36 -52.68 26.36
N GLY A 292 -45.16 -52.85 27.69
CA GLY A 292 -43.83 -53.00 28.32
C GLY A 292 -43.87 -53.21 29.84
N LYS A 293 -43.51 -54.40 30.33
CA LYS A 293 -43.29 -54.73 31.77
C LYS A 293 -41.76 -54.78 32.02
N SER A 294 -41.20 -54.66 33.23
CA SER A 294 -41.58 -55.36 34.47
C SER A 294 -41.07 -54.71 35.78
N LYS A 295 -41.45 -55.33 36.92
CA LYS A 295 -41.21 -54.89 38.31
C LYS A 295 -39.79 -55.20 38.79
N GLY A 296 -39.28 -54.43 39.77
CA GLY A 296 -38.09 -54.79 40.57
C GLY A 296 -37.96 -53.99 41.88
N LYS A 297 -38.66 -54.38 42.94
CA LYS A 297 -38.43 -53.86 44.30
C LYS A 297 -37.29 -54.64 44.97
N LEU A 298 -36.40 -53.96 45.71
CA LEU A 298 -36.22 -54.22 47.16
C LEU A 298 -35.40 -53.08 47.83
N TRP A 299 -35.84 -52.64 49.01
CA TRP A 299 -35.04 -51.89 49.99
C TRP A 299 -34.71 -52.82 51.18
N LEU A 300 -33.68 -52.51 51.98
CA LEU A 300 -33.68 -52.53 53.46
C LEU A 300 -32.24 -52.32 54.02
N PHE A 301 -32.12 -51.43 55.02
CA PHE A 301 -31.05 -51.15 56.00
C PHE A 301 -29.62 -51.77 55.92
N GLY A 302 -28.59 -50.93 56.15
CA GLY A 302 -27.22 -51.38 56.48
C GLY A 302 -26.26 -50.25 56.95
N LYS A 303 -25.87 -50.24 58.22
CA LYS A 303 -25.07 -49.20 58.92
C LYS A 303 -23.67 -48.93 58.33
N LYS A 304 -23.13 -47.70 58.54
CA LYS A 304 -21.70 -47.34 58.32
C LYS A 304 -20.76 -48.22 59.15
N PRO A 305 -19.53 -48.50 58.67
CA PRO A 305 -18.35 -47.74 59.16
C PRO A 305 -17.62 -46.93 58.06
N LYS A 306 -16.45 -46.36 58.40
CA LYS A 306 -15.62 -45.51 57.51
C LYS A 306 -14.62 -46.34 56.69
N GLY A 307 -14.43 -45.98 55.42
CA GLY A 307 -13.39 -46.49 54.50
C GLY A 307 -13.38 -45.66 53.21
N PRO A 308 -12.28 -45.59 52.43
CA PRO A 308 -12.13 -44.63 51.33
C PRO A 308 -12.95 -45.00 50.09
N ALA A 309 -13.98 -44.22 49.77
CA ALA A 309 -14.91 -44.48 48.67
C ALA A 309 -14.55 -43.72 47.38
N LEU A 310 -13.81 -44.41 46.50
CA LEU A 310 -13.83 -44.32 45.02
C LEU A 310 -14.09 -42.95 44.35
N GLU A 311 -13.01 -42.34 43.86
CA GLU A 311 -13.00 -41.14 43.01
C GLU A 311 -13.51 -41.39 41.56
N ASP A 312 -14.82 -41.53 41.36
CA ASP A 312 -15.43 -41.45 40.00
C ASP A 312 -16.61 -40.47 39.92
N PHE A 313 -17.01 -39.89 41.06
CA PHE A 313 -18.13 -38.93 41.18
C PHE A 313 -19.43 -39.44 40.49
N SER A 314 -19.61 -40.77 40.47
CA SER A 314 -20.53 -41.51 39.59
C SER A 314 -22.00 -41.09 39.70
N HIS A 315 -22.35 -40.58 40.88
CA HIS A 315 -23.68 -40.14 41.30
C HIS A 315 -24.03 -38.69 40.91
N LEU A 316 -23.06 -37.90 40.43
CA LEU A 316 -23.29 -36.48 40.08
C LEU A 316 -23.63 -36.30 38.59
N PRO A 317 -24.52 -35.33 38.25
CA PRO A 317 -24.78 -34.92 36.88
C PRO A 317 -23.49 -34.55 36.12
N PRO A 318 -23.43 -34.76 34.79
CA PRO A 318 -22.21 -34.53 34.01
C PRO A 318 -21.59 -33.14 34.22
N GLU A 319 -22.44 -32.11 34.28
CA GLU A 319 -22.03 -30.71 34.45
C GLU A 319 -21.34 -30.46 35.80
N GLN A 320 -21.93 -30.98 36.89
CA GLN A 320 -21.34 -30.89 38.23
C GLN A 320 -20.09 -31.77 38.36
N ARG A 321 -20.05 -32.91 37.65
CA ARG A 321 -18.87 -33.79 37.62
C ARG A 321 -17.70 -33.11 36.93
N ARG A 322 -17.90 -32.53 35.74
CA ARG A 322 -16.90 -31.71 35.05
C ARG A 322 -16.40 -30.58 35.94
N LYS A 323 -17.32 -29.82 36.55
CA LYS A 323 -16.92 -28.71 37.45
C LYS A 323 -16.10 -29.17 38.65
N LYS A 324 -16.41 -30.32 39.26
CA LYS A 324 -15.60 -30.90 40.36
C LYS A 324 -14.28 -31.51 39.89
N LEU A 325 -14.23 -32.13 38.71
CA LEU A 325 -12.99 -32.64 38.13
C LEU A 325 -12.04 -31.48 37.78
N GLN A 326 -12.53 -30.42 37.14
CA GLN A 326 -11.74 -29.21 36.88
C GLN A 326 -11.26 -28.57 38.19
N GLN A 327 -12.12 -28.42 39.20
CA GLN A 327 -11.68 -27.93 40.52
C GLN A 327 -10.58 -28.81 41.15
N ARG A 328 -10.65 -30.14 40.98
CA ARG A 328 -9.62 -31.06 41.45
C ARG A 328 -8.31 -30.96 40.65
N ILE A 329 -8.41 -30.74 39.34
CA ILE A 329 -7.25 -30.46 38.46
C ILE A 329 -6.62 -29.12 38.84
N ASP A 330 -7.41 -28.09 39.16
CA ASP A 330 -6.93 -26.77 39.60
C ASP A 330 -6.24 -26.84 40.97
N GLU A 331 -6.77 -27.65 41.91
CA GLU A 331 -6.12 -27.95 43.19
C GLU A 331 -4.77 -28.65 42.98
N LEU A 332 -4.74 -29.76 42.23
CA LEU A 332 -3.53 -30.53 42.00
C LEU A 332 -2.47 -29.74 41.23
N ASN A 333 -2.86 -28.86 40.30
CA ASN A 333 -1.92 -27.96 39.63
C ASN A 333 -1.32 -26.91 40.60
N ARG A 334 -2.09 -26.42 41.58
CA ARG A 334 -1.54 -25.54 42.64
C ARG A 334 -0.58 -26.28 43.56
N GLU A 335 -0.82 -27.57 43.84
CA GLU A 335 0.11 -28.40 44.60
C GLU A 335 1.38 -28.73 43.79
N LEU A 336 1.24 -29.04 42.51
CA LEU A 336 2.38 -29.24 41.60
C LEU A 336 3.23 -27.97 41.45
N GLN A 337 2.62 -26.79 41.44
CA GLN A 337 3.37 -25.52 41.43
C GLN A 337 4.16 -25.34 42.74
N LYS A 338 3.57 -25.63 43.92
CA LYS A 338 4.31 -25.58 45.20
C LYS A 338 5.51 -26.52 45.23
N GLU A 339 5.36 -27.77 44.76
CA GLU A 339 6.48 -28.72 44.68
C GLU A 339 7.53 -28.26 43.64
N THR A 340 7.11 -27.56 42.57
CA THR A 340 8.01 -26.93 41.59
C THR A 340 8.81 -25.79 42.22
N ASP A 341 8.14 -24.88 42.93
CA ASP A 341 8.77 -23.74 43.62
C ASP A 341 9.74 -24.24 44.72
N GLN A 342 9.34 -25.29 45.46
CA GLN A 342 10.18 -25.97 46.45
C GLN A 342 11.41 -26.63 45.78
N LYS A 343 11.24 -27.32 44.65
CA LYS A 343 12.35 -27.90 43.89
C LYS A 343 13.33 -26.82 43.42
N ASP A 344 12.84 -25.71 42.87
CA ASP A 344 13.68 -24.63 42.37
C ASP A 344 14.39 -23.88 43.52
N ALA A 345 13.78 -23.80 44.71
CA ALA A 345 14.44 -23.34 45.93
C ALA A 345 15.54 -24.31 46.38
N LEU A 346 15.28 -25.63 46.38
CA LEU A 346 16.28 -26.65 46.73
C LEU A 346 17.45 -26.70 45.73
N ILE A 347 17.20 -26.47 44.43
CA ILE A 347 18.27 -26.31 43.42
C ILE A 347 19.12 -25.08 43.74
N LYS A 348 18.50 -23.93 44.02
CA LYS A 348 19.23 -22.70 44.41
C LYS A 348 20.02 -22.87 45.70
N MET A 349 19.51 -23.62 46.69
CA MET A 349 20.27 -23.98 47.90
C MET A 349 21.46 -24.89 47.58
N LYS A 350 21.29 -25.89 46.70
CA LYS A 350 22.37 -26.76 46.24
C LYS A 350 23.48 -25.97 45.54
N ASP A 351 23.10 -25.06 44.63
CA ASP A 351 23.99 -24.10 43.97
C ASP A 351 24.80 -23.26 44.96
N VAL A 352 24.19 -22.80 46.06
CA VAL A 352 24.85 -22.02 47.11
C VAL A 352 25.83 -22.88 47.93
N TYR A 353 25.45 -24.12 48.25
CA TYR A 353 26.32 -25.06 48.97
C TYR A 353 27.51 -25.51 48.10
N GLU A 354 27.33 -25.72 46.80
CA GLU A 354 28.41 -26.06 45.86
C GLU A 354 29.42 -24.91 45.71
N LYS A 355 28.97 -23.67 45.81
CA LYS A 355 29.80 -22.46 45.69
C LYS A 355 30.42 -22.01 47.02
N ASN A 356 29.83 -22.38 48.16
CA ASN A 356 30.30 -22.05 49.51
C ASN A 356 30.21 -23.27 50.44
N PRO A 357 31.22 -24.16 50.48
CA PRO A 357 31.19 -25.39 51.28
C PRO A 357 30.97 -25.18 52.79
N GLN A 358 31.23 -23.98 53.31
CA GLN A 358 30.95 -23.60 54.71
C GLN A 358 29.44 -23.43 55.03
N MET A 359 28.58 -23.34 54.01
CA MET A 359 27.13 -23.13 54.19
C MET A 359 26.33 -24.44 54.30
N GLY A 360 26.91 -25.57 53.87
CA GLY A 360 26.29 -26.89 53.90
C GLY A 360 26.85 -27.82 52.83
N ASP A 361 26.57 -29.13 52.97
CA ASP A 361 26.91 -30.13 51.95
C ASP A 361 25.81 -30.22 50.87
N PRO A 362 26.12 -30.03 49.57
CA PRO A 362 25.18 -30.21 48.46
C PRO A 362 24.48 -31.58 48.44
N SER A 363 25.16 -32.63 48.90
CA SER A 363 24.69 -34.01 48.86
C SER A 363 23.53 -34.23 49.84
N SER A 364 23.53 -33.54 50.98
CA SER A 364 22.44 -33.55 51.98
C SER A 364 21.07 -33.13 51.42
N LEU A 365 21.03 -32.32 50.36
CA LEU A 365 19.79 -31.90 49.69
C LEU A 365 19.29 -32.91 48.65
N GLN A 366 20.14 -33.84 48.21
CA GLN A 366 19.83 -34.79 47.14
C GLN A 366 18.65 -35.74 47.46
N PRO A 367 18.47 -36.25 48.71
CA PRO A 367 17.27 -37.01 49.08
C PRO A 367 16.00 -36.15 48.99
N LYS A 368 16.06 -34.90 49.46
CA LYS A 368 14.92 -33.97 49.47
C LYS A 368 14.49 -33.57 48.05
N LEU A 369 15.45 -33.36 47.15
CA LEU A 369 15.21 -33.16 45.72
C LEU A 369 14.57 -34.39 45.07
N THR A 370 15.00 -35.60 45.45
CA THR A 370 14.48 -36.86 44.89
C THR A 370 13.06 -37.15 45.39
N GLU A 371 12.77 -36.88 46.67
CA GLU A 371 11.42 -36.90 47.26
C GLU A 371 10.49 -35.90 46.56
N THR A 372 10.92 -34.64 46.42
CA THR A 372 10.14 -33.58 45.75
C THR A 372 9.85 -33.95 44.29
N MET A 373 10.83 -34.49 43.54
CA MET A 373 10.60 -34.96 42.17
C MET A 373 9.61 -36.14 42.11
N SER A 374 9.69 -37.09 43.04
CA SER A 374 8.72 -38.19 43.12
C SER A 374 7.30 -37.71 43.43
N ASN A 375 7.15 -36.71 44.31
CA ASN A 375 5.87 -36.05 44.56
C ASN A 375 5.35 -35.31 43.32
N MET A 376 6.20 -34.54 42.63
CA MET A 376 5.83 -33.87 41.38
C MET A 376 5.31 -34.86 40.33
N ASP A 377 5.99 -36.00 40.15
CA ASP A 377 5.58 -36.99 39.16
C ASP A 377 4.34 -37.78 39.59
N ARG A 378 4.12 -38.00 40.90
CA ARG A 378 2.82 -38.49 41.42
C ARG A 378 1.69 -37.50 41.12
N LEU A 379 1.87 -36.21 41.45
CA LEU A 379 0.88 -35.17 41.18
C LEU A 379 0.59 -35.04 39.67
N ARG A 380 1.61 -35.13 38.81
CA ARG A 380 1.44 -35.17 37.34
C ARG A 380 0.65 -36.40 36.88
N MET A 381 0.88 -37.57 37.47
CA MET A 381 0.08 -38.77 37.16
C MET A 381 -1.37 -38.63 37.64
N GLU A 382 -1.62 -37.99 38.80
CA GLU A 382 -2.98 -37.73 39.29
C GLU A 382 -3.71 -36.65 38.49
N ILE A 383 -3.03 -35.58 38.09
CA ILE A 383 -3.53 -34.59 37.13
C ILE A 383 -3.87 -35.30 35.82
N HIS A 384 -2.93 -36.04 35.23
CA HIS A 384 -3.16 -36.73 33.96
C HIS A 384 -4.26 -37.80 34.05
N LYS A 385 -4.41 -38.49 35.19
CA LYS A 385 -5.53 -39.39 35.47
C LYS A 385 -6.86 -38.64 35.46
N ASN A 386 -6.95 -37.47 36.10
CA ASN A 386 -8.18 -36.67 36.17
C ASN A 386 -8.50 -35.97 34.84
N GLU A 387 -7.50 -35.39 34.18
CA GLU A 387 -7.58 -34.92 32.79
C GLU A 387 -8.06 -36.03 31.85
N LYS A 388 -7.57 -37.27 32.02
CA LYS A 388 -7.99 -38.41 31.22
C LYS A 388 -9.39 -38.91 31.58
N SER A 389 -9.83 -38.79 32.83
CA SER A 389 -11.24 -39.04 33.21
C SER A 389 -12.21 -38.03 32.58
N GLU A 390 -11.78 -36.78 32.39
CA GLU A 390 -12.52 -35.77 31.62
C GLU A 390 -12.41 -35.99 30.09
N CYS A 391 -11.22 -36.33 29.61
CA CYS A 391 -10.88 -36.40 28.18
C CYS A 391 -11.26 -37.74 27.51
N ASN A 392 -11.40 -38.85 28.25
CA ASN A 392 -11.89 -40.14 27.71
C ASN A 392 -13.35 -40.10 27.21
N ARG A 393 -14.04 -38.94 27.28
CA ARG A 393 -15.32 -38.68 26.60
C ARG A 393 -15.26 -37.50 25.61
N ASN A 394 -14.08 -36.94 25.37
CA ASN A 394 -13.81 -35.74 24.57
C ASN A 394 -12.66 -35.90 23.56
N THR A 395 -12.02 -37.07 23.48
CA THR A 395 -10.92 -37.36 22.56
C THR A 395 -11.39 -37.47 21.11
N HIS A 396 -11.32 -36.37 20.35
CA HIS A 396 -10.76 -36.40 18.99
C HIS A 396 -10.12 -35.05 18.57
N SER A 397 -8.81 -34.96 18.87
CA SER A 397 -7.79 -34.12 18.22
C SER A 397 -7.96 -32.59 18.19
N LYS A 398 -7.24 -31.94 19.12
CA LYS A 398 -6.39 -30.78 18.79
C LYS A 398 -4.98 -31.09 19.29
N ASN A 399 -3.98 -31.08 18.41
CA ASN A 399 -2.57 -31.22 18.78
C ASN A 399 -1.70 -30.45 17.76
N SER A 400 -0.53 -29.95 18.18
CA SER A 400 0.21 -28.80 17.59
C SER A 400 -0.62 -27.49 17.63
N LEU A 401 -0.31 -26.46 18.44
CA LEU A 401 0.95 -25.79 18.78
C LEU A 401 1.64 -25.17 17.56
N LEU A 402 1.59 -23.83 17.39
CA LEU A 402 2.47 -22.84 18.04
C LEU A 402 3.95 -23.00 17.67
N LYS A 403 4.44 -22.08 16.81
CA LYS A 403 5.86 -21.69 16.79
C LYS A 403 6.03 -20.25 16.28
N LEU A 404 6.94 -19.55 16.95
CA LEU A 404 7.58 -18.26 16.63
C LEU A 404 6.71 -16.99 16.53
N SER A 405 6.96 -16.09 17.48
CA SER A 405 6.75 -14.65 17.38
C SER A 405 7.88 -13.92 18.10
N HIS A 406 8.68 -13.11 17.41
CA HIS A 406 9.49 -12.03 18.00
C HIS A 406 9.90 -10.98 16.93
N SER A 407 9.71 -9.71 17.32
CA SER A 407 10.57 -8.52 17.16
C SER A 407 11.21 -8.20 15.79
N VAL A 408 10.97 -7.08 15.08
CA VAL A 408 10.75 -5.63 15.41
C VAL A 408 12.05 -4.81 15.57
N ALA A 409 12.03 -3.56 15.09
CA ALA A 409 13.11 -2.55 14.89
C ALA A 409 13.85 -2.65 13.53
N GLN A 410 14.38 -1.58 12.91
CA GLN A 410 14.55 -0.16 13.33
C GLN A 410 14.56 0.84 12.13
N ASP A 411 14.74 2.15 12.38
CA ASP A 411 14.30 3.26 11.50
C ASP A 411 15.38 4.05 10.69
N SER A 412 15.00 4.45 9.46
CA SER A 412 15.14 5.76 8.77
C SER A 412 16.46 6.60 8.71
N VAL A 413 16.40 7.77 8.01
CA VAL A 413 17.45 8.84 7.86
C VAL A 413 18.58 8.48 6.83
N ALA A 414 19.12 9.34 5.93
CA ALA A 414 18.93 10.77 5.61
C ALA A 414 19.15 11.16 4.11
N TYR A 415 18.33 12.11 3.64
CA TYR A 415 18.65 13.38 2.93
C TYR A 415 19.50 13.52 1.63
N CYS A 416 19.28 14.66 0.97
CA CYS A 416 19.69 15.04 -0.39
C CYS A 416 20.57 16.32 -0.46
N ARG A 417 21.49 16.39 -1.45
CA ARG A 417 22.15 17.59 -2.05
C ARG A 417 22.94 17.11 -3.31
N ILE A 418 23.17 17.82 -4.41
CA ILE A 418 23.29 19.25 -4.81
C ILE A 418 22.58 19.43 -6.19
N CYS A 419 21.64 20.36 -6.36
CA CYS A 419 21.78 21.75 -6.86
C CYS A 419 22.25 21.93 -8.33
N LEU A 420 21.46 22.66 -9.14
CA LEU A 420 21.91 23.23 -10.41
C LEU A 420 22.72 24.51 -10.14
N CYS A 421 23.68 24.84 -11.01
CA CYS A 421 24.11 26.23 -11.19
C CYS A 421 24.49 26.52 -12.65
N SER A 422 24.17 27.72 -13.12
CA SER A 422 24.28 28.10 -14.53
C SER A 422 25.67 28.65 -14.89
N ARG A 423 26.25 28.20 -16.01
CA ARG A 423 27.32 28.91 -16.72
C ARG A 423 27.19 28.74 -18.25
N ILE A 424 26.71 29.79 -18.91
CA ILE A 424 26.89 30.00 -20.36
C ILE A 424 27.47 31.41 -20.55
N GLN A 425 28.78 31.49 -20.41
CA GLN A 425 29.62 32.41 -21.18
C GLN A 425 30.15 31.55 -22.36
N SER A 426 30.30 32.02 -23.60
CA SER A 426 30.30 33.38 -24.15
C SER A 426 30.00 33.36 -25.67
N LYS A 427 29.52 34.48 -26.24
CA LYS A 427 29.80 34.99 -27.61
C LYS A 427 28.94 36.24 -27.92
N PRO A 428 29.51 37.46 -27.95
CA PRO A 428 28.74 38.70 -28.10
C PRO A 428 28.49 39.07 -29.56
N PHE A 429 27.53 38.43 -30.23
CA PHE A 429 26.99 38.94 -31.52
C PHE A 429 25.52 38.55 -31.78
N VAL A 430 25.05 37.40 -31.31
CA VAL A 430 23.65 36.95 -31.52
C VAL A 430 22.63 37.73 -30.65
N GLY A 431 23.07 38.33 -29.55
CA GLY A 431 22.19 38.96 -28.55
C GLY A 431 21.44 40.21 -29.03
N GLN A 432 21.94 40.95 -30.03
CA GLN A 432 21.33 42.24 -30.43
C GLN A 432 20.01 42.07 -31.20
N CYS A 433 19.81 40.95 -31.92
CA CYS A 433 18.52 40.65 -32.57
C CYS A 433 17.43 40.31 -31.54
N PHE A 434 17.81 39.71 -30.40
CA PHE A 434 16.87 39.28 -29.36
C PHE A 434 16.09 40.45 -28.74
N GLN A 435 16.75 41.58 -28.48
CA GLN A 435 16.09 42.76 -27.90
C GLN A 435 15.10 43.46 -28.84
N LYS A 436 15.39 43.53 -30.15
CA LYS A 436 14.47 44.20 -31.10
C LYS A 436 13.21 43.39 -31.40
N ILE A 437 13.30 42.07 -31.52
CA ILE A 437 12.13 41.24 -31.84
C ILE A 437 11.21 41.07 -30.61
N ALA A 438 11.77 40.81 -29.42
CA ALA A 438 10.97 40.66 -28.20
C ALA A 438 10.18 41.92 -27.83
N SER A 439 10.71 43.12 -28.12
CA SER A 439 10.04 44.39 -27.85
C SER A 439 8.81 44.64 -28.74
N TYR A 440 8.74 44.04 -29.93
CA TYR A 440 7.63 44.25 -30.87
C TYR A 440 6.39 43.39 -30.58
N SER A 441 6.53 42.27 -29.87
CA SER A 441 5.41 41.37 -29.53
C SER A 441 4.71 41.70 -28.22
N ILE A 442 5.15 42.73 -27.48
CA ILE A 442 4.60 43.11 -26.17
C ILE A 442 3.63 44.32 -26.26
N TYR A 443 3.67 45.08 -27.36
CA TYR A 443 2.80 46.25 -27.59
C TYR A 443 1.80 46.04 -28.75
N ARG A 444 0.91 45.05 -28.59
CA ARG A 444 -0.39 44.97 -29.27
C ARG A 444 -1.41 44.23 -28.40
N ASN A 445 -2.02 44.95 -27.47
CA ASN A 445 -3.26 44.60 -26.78
C ASN A 445 -3.90 45.91 -26.29
N ASP A 446 -4.39 46.68 -27.25
CA ASP A 446 -5.39 47.77 -27.17
C ASP A 446 -6.15 47.75 -28.51
#